data_AF-A0A1H6LHW6-F1
#
_entry.id   AF-A0A1H6LHW6-F1
#
_cell.length_a   1.000
_cell.length_b   1.000
_cell.length_c   1.000
_cell.angle_alpha   90.00
_cell.angle_beta   90.00
_cell.angle_gamma   90.00
#
_symmetry.space_group_name_H-M   'P 1'
#
loop_
_entity.id
_entity.type
_entity.pdbx_description
1 polymer ?
#
loop_
_entity_poly.entity_id
_entity_poly.type
_entity_poly.pdbx_seq_one_letter_code
_entity_poly.pdbx_strand_id
1 'polypeptide(L)'
;MRVFYLFLLLLCCLWGCRPPDKAPVSSLTLLNDSTIQLKLSPGDAPVETPLLLQLTATDVLGVSGELTGVSMYMGKVPLRFSQRHGIWQAEFLLGACSDPNMLWQLQLEIQFADGQTRSLTEQFHTRW
;
A
#
# COMPACT_ATOMS: atom_id res chain seq x y z
N MET A 1 48.48 22.33 -19.16
CA MET A 1 47.18 22.43 -19.85
C MET A 1 46.42 21.10 -19.94
N ARG A 2 47.07 19.93 -20.06
CA ARG A 2 46.40 18.60 -20.04
C ARG A 2 45.77 18.18 -18.70
N VAL A 3 46.37 18.57 -17.56
CA VAL A 3 45.92 18.17 -16.22
C VAL A 3 44.58 18.82 -15.83
N PHE A 4 44.32 20.04 -16.30
CA PHE A 4 43.08 20.77 -16.02
C PHE A 4 41.87 20.11 -16.68
N TYR A 5 42.03 19.56 -17.89
CA TYR A 5 41.00 18.81 -18.59
C TYR A 5 40.63 17.48 -17.89
N LEU A 6 41.61 16.82 -17.30
CA LEU A 6 41.40 15.58 -16.54
C LEU A 6 40.59 15.83 -15.25
N PHE A 7 40.80 16.98 -14.60
CA PHE A 7 40.05 17.36 -13.40
C PHE A 7 38.59 17.77 -13.74
N LEU A 8 38.39 18.42 -14.90
CA LEU A 8 37.06 18.82 -15.38
C LEU A 8 36.17 17.61 -15.76
N LEU A 9 36.77 16.57 -16.34
CA LEU A 9 36.07 15.30 -16.66
C LEU A 9 35.66 14.53 -15.41
N LEU A 10 36.45 14.60 -14.34
CA LEU A 10 36.17 13.91 -13.07
C LEU A 10 35.04 14.57 -12.28
N LEU A 11 34.87 15.89 -12.42
CA LEU A 11 33.78 16.64 -11.75
C LEU A 11 32.39 16.30 -12.32
N CYS A 12 32.31 15.98 -13.61
CA CYS A 12 31.05 15.67 -14.30
C CYS A 12 30.48 14.29 -13.90
N CYS A 13 31.32 13.36 -13.45
CA CYS A 13 30.90 12.03 -12.99
C CYS A 13 30.33 12.02 -11.57
N LEU A 14 30.49 13.09 -10.79
CA LEU A 14 29.96 13.20 -9.43
C LEU A 14 28.57 13.86 -9.37
N TRP A 15 28.03 14.31 -10.50
CA TRP A 15 26.61 14.66 -10.63
C TRP A 15 25.79 13.39 -10.91
N GLY A 16 25.91 12.42 -10.01
CA GLY A 16 24.92 11.34 -9.95
C GLY A 16 23.58 11.96 -9.58
N CYS A 17 22.59 11.85 -10.46
CA CYS A 17 21.22 12.25 -10.18
C CYS A 17 20.75 11.60 -8.88
N ARG A 18 20.43 12.42 -7.88
CA ARG A 18 19.66 11.98 -6.71
C ARG A 18 18.33 11.45 -7.26
N PRO A 19 17.95 10.18 -6.99
CA PRO A 19 16.66 9.69 -7.43
C PRO A 19 15.58 10.61 -6.82
N PRO A 20 14.53 10.97 -7.58
CA PRO A 20 13.45 11.79 -7.04
C PRO A 20 12.90 11.08 -5.80
N ASP A 21 12.90 11.79 -4.67
CA ASP A 21 12.22 11.34 -3.45
C ASP A 21 10.78 10.96 -3.86
N LYS A 22 10.38 9.73 -3.52
CA LYS A 22 9.07 9.14 -3.86
C LYS A 22 7.99 10.21 -3.75
N ALA A 23 7.27 10.45 -4.84
CA ALA A 23 6.18 11.42 -4.93
C ALA A 23 5.30 11.36 -3.66
N PRO A 24 4.75 12.50 -3.17
CA PRO A 24 4.01 12.53 -1.93
C PRO A 24 2.90 11.48 -1.99
N VAL A 25 3.09 10.43 -1.20
CA VAL A 25 2.25 9.24 -1.22
C VAL A 25 0.92 9.61 -0.61
N SER A 26 0.02 10.13 -1.43
CA SER A 26 -1.34 10.47 -1.03
C SER A 26 -2.00 9.19 -0.52
N SER A 27 -2.36 9.11 0.75
CA SER A 27 -3.07 7.95 1.30
C SER A 27 -4.57 8.07 1.07
N LEU A 28 -5.22 6.99 0.65
CA LEU A 28 -6.67 6.89 0.57
C LEU A 28 -7.22 6.34 1.90
N THR A 29 -8.16 7.05 2.52
CA THR A 29 -8.90 6.54 3.68
C THR A 29 -10.09 5.71 3.18
N LEU A 30 -10.04 4.40 3.38
CA LEU A 30 -11.11 3.48 2.99
C LEU A 30 -12.25 3.51 4.01
N LEU A 31 -11.90 3.56 5.30
CA LEU A 31 -12.86 3.62 6.40
C LEU A 31 -12.37 4.60 7.46
N ASN A 32 -13.30 5.42 7.96
CA ASN A 32 -13.07 6.33 9.07
C ASN A 32 -14.26 6.27 10.04
N ASP A 33 -14.25 5.26 10.89
CA ASP A 33 -15.21 5.08 11.99
C ASP A 33 -14.60 5.61 13.30
N SER A 34 -15.44 5.80 14.32
CA SER A 34 -15.06 6.22 15.66
C SER A 34 -14.02 5.32 16.34
N THR A 35 -13.98 4.04 15.97
CA THR A 35 -13.10 3.02 16.58
C THR A 35 -12.08 2.42 15.62
N ILE A 36 -12.28 2.55 14.31
CA ILE A 36 -11.47 1.90 13.28
C ILE A 36 -11.16 2.89 12.15
N GLN A 37 -9.89 3.05 11.84
CA GLN A 37 -9.42 3.78 10.66
C GLN A 37 -8.63 2.84 9.75
N LEU A 38 -8.98 2.84 8.48
CA LEU A 38 -8.34 2.03 7.45
C LEU A 38 -7.80 2.93 6.34
N LYS A 39 -6.49 2.85 6.08
CA LYS A 39 -5.81 3.67 5.08
C LYS A 39 -5.03 2.79 4.11
N LEU A 40 -5.09 3.14 2.82
CA LEU A 40 -4.34 2.53 1.73
C LEU A 40 -3.33 3.54 1.18
N SER A 41 -2.12 3.09 0.91
CA SER A 41 -1.00 3.93 0.47
C SER A 41 -0.11 3.18 -0.51
N PRO A 42 0.17 3.71 -1.71
CA PRO A 42 -0.41 4.91 -2.31
C PRO A 42 -1.92 4.79 -2.54
N GLY A 43 -2.63 5.90 -2.46
CA GLY A 43 -4.10 5.96 -2.43
C GLY A 43 -4.75 5.84 -3.80
N ASP A 44 -4.00 6.06 -4.87
CA ASP A 44 -4.39 5.70 -6.25
C ASP A 44 -4.14 4.22 -6.57
N ALA A 45 -3.55 3.48 -5.62
CA ALA A 45 -3.29 2.05 -5.69
C ALA A 45 -2.67 1.61 -7.03
N PRO A 46 -1.44 2.09 -7.35
CA PRO A 46 -0.77 1.74 -8.58
C PRO A 46 -0.49 0.22 -8.62
N VAL A 47 -0.77 -0.40 -9.76
CA VAL A 47 -0.43 -1.81 -9.98
C VAL A 47 1.09 -2.01 -10.00
N GLU A 48 1.51 -3.26 -9.76
CA GLU A 48 2.92 -3.69 -9.77
C GLU A 48 3.84 -2.90 -8.82
N THR A 49 3.26 -2.15 -7.89
CA THR A 49 3.96 -1.30 -6.94
C THR A 49 3.56 -1.69 -5.52
N PRO A 50 4.49 -1.72 -4.55
CA PRO A 50 4.15 -2.04 -3.16
C PRO A 50 3.05 -1.14 -2.61
N LEU A 51 1.95 -1.76 -2.20
CA LEU A 51 0.83 -1.13 -1.51
C LEU A 51 0.90 -1.47 -0.04
N LEU A 52 0.57 -0.49 0.80
CA LEU A 52 0.50 -0.60 2.24
C LEU A 52 -0.92 -0.32 2.71
N LEU A 53 -1.51 -1.29 3.39
CA LEU A 53 -2.77 -1.14 4.10
C LEU A 53 -2.49 -1.00 5.59
N GLN A 54 -3.01 0.06 6.22
CA GLN A 54 -2.83 0.34 7.64
C GLN A 54 -4.19 0.40 8.33
N LEU A 55 -4.35 -0.40 9.38
CA LEU A 55 -5.51 -0.42 10.25
C LEU A 55 -5.10 0.12 11.63
N THR A 56 -5.77 1.19 12.05
CA THR A 56 -5.66 1.76 13.41
C THR A 56 -6.96 1.49 14.15
N ALA A 57 -6.88 0.74 15.24
CA ALA A 57 -8.01 0.42 16.11
C ALA A 57 -7.48 0.07 17.51
N THR A 58 -8.31 0.26 18.54
CA THR A 58 -7.99 -0.11 19.92
C THR A 58 -8.38 -1.57 20.19
N ASP A 59 -7.67 -2.22 21.11
CA ASP A 59 -8.01 -3.54 21.63
C ASP A 59 -8.12 -4.66 20.56
N VAL A 60 -7.34 -4.55 19.48
CA VAL A 60 -7.28 -5.58 18.43
C VAL A 60 -6.20 -6.61 18.73
N LEU A 61 -6.58 -7.89 18.76
CA LEU A 61 -5.70 -9.04 18.93
C LEU A 61 -5.21 -9.63 17.61
N GLY A 62 -6.00 -9.52 16.55
CA GLY A 62 -5.68 -10.12 15.26
C GLY A 62 -6.42 -9.48 14.11
N VAL A 63 -5.76 -9.45 12.94
CA VAL A 63 -6.34 -8.96 11.68
C VAL A 63 -5.98 -9.94 10.57
N SER A 64 -6.97 -10.37 9.82
CA SER A 64 -6.81 -11.14 8.58
C SER A 64 -7.58 -10.45 7.46
N GLY A 65 -7.21 -10.74 6.21
CA GLY A 65 -7.96 -10.21 5.08
C GLY A 65 -7.54 -10.77 3.76
N GLU A 66 -8.37 -10.53 2.76
CA GLU A 66 -8.13 -10.88 1.37
C GLU A 66 -8.68 -9.83 0.43
N LEU A 67 -8.07 -9.73 -0.76
CA LEU A 67 -8.54 -8.92 -1.87
C LEU A 67 -9.03 -9.81 -3.01
N THR A 68 -10.15 -9.44 -3.62
CA THR A 68 -10.70 -10.11 -4.80
C THR A 68 -11.04 -9.09 -5.87
N GLY A 69 -10.68 -9.38 -7.13
CA GLY A 69 -11.07 -8.55 -8.27
C GLY A 69 -12.56 -8.66 -8.57
N VAL A 70 -13.25 -7.51 -8.61
CA VAL A 70 -14.70 -7.41 -8.86
C VAL A 70 -14.98 -7.25 -10.35
N SER A 71 -14.26 -6.36 -11.04
CA SER A 71 -14.47 -6.16 -12.49
C SER A 71 -13.91 -7.32 -13.32
N MET A 72 -12.78 -7.90 -12.88
CA MET A 72 -12.21 -9.12 -13.45
C MET A 72 -11.66 -10.00 -12.32
N TYR A 73 -12.09 -11.25 -12.26
CA TYR A 73 -11.62 -12.17 -11.23
C TYR A 73 -10.21 -12.69 -11.56
N MET A 74 -9.24 -12.37 -10.70
CA MET A 74 -7.84 -12.81 -10.81
C MET A 74 -7.41 -13.75 -9.68
N GLY A 75 -8.38 -14.34 -8.97
CA GLY A 75 -8.13 -15.07 -7.73
C GLY A 75 -8.21 -14.18 -6.49
N LYS A 76 -7.79 -14.75 -5.36
CA LYS A 76 -7.77 -14.10 -4.05
C LYS A 76 -6.33 -13.75 -3.68
N VAL A 77 -6.11 -12.52 -3.24
CA VAL A 77 -4.81 -12.06 -2.72
C VAL A 77 -4.89 -12.01 -1.19
N PRO A 78 -4.26 -12.95 -0.48
CA PRO A 78 -4.28 -12.95 0.99
C PRO A 78 -3.39 -11.83 1.55
N LEU A 79 -3.89 -11.11 2.55
CA LEU A 79 -3.15 -10.07 3.25
C LEU A 79 -2.53 -10.62 4.53
N ARG A 80 -1.22 -10.39 4.68
CA ARG A 80 -0.48 -10.77 5.88
C ARG A 80 -0.25 -9.54 6.75
N PHE A 81 -1.01 -9.43 7.83
CA PHE A 81 -0.88 -8.33 8.77
C PHE A 81 0.22 -8.60 9.78
N SER A 82 0.95 -7.54 10.11
CA SER A 82 1.90 -7.49 11.22
C SER A 82 1.65 -6.22 12.01
N GLN A 83 1.84 -6.26 13.32
CA GLN A 83 1.68 -5.08 14.15
C GLN A 83 3.02 -4.36 14.31
N ARG A 84 3.04 -3.04 14.03
CA ARG A 84 4.18 -2.16 14.32
C ARG A 84 3.69 -0.88 14.99
N HIS A 85 4.27 -0.56 16.15
CA HIS A 85 3.92 0.64 16.94
C HIS A 85 2.41 0.79 17.19
N GLY A 86 1.73 -0.33 17.48
CA GLY A 86 0.29 -0.35 17.72
C GLY A 86 -0.59 -0.27 16.46
N ILE A 87 -0.01 -0.17 15.26
CA ILE A 87 -0.73 -0.13 13.98
C ILE A 87 -0.59 -1.49 13.31
N TRP A 88 -1.71 -2.03 12.81
CA TRP A 88 -1.71 -3.23 12.00
C TRP A 88 -1.43 -2.86 10.54
N GLN A 89 -0.47 -3.53 9.91
CA GLN A 89 -0.03 -3.22 8.56
C GLN A 89 0.15 -4.48 7.71
N ALA A 90 -0.30 -4.40 6.46
CA ALA A 90 -0.07 -5.42 5.44
C ALA A 90 0.52 -4.76 4.19
N GLU A 91 1.63 -5.31 3.70
CA GLU A 91 2.24 -4.93 2.43
C GLU A 91 1.90 -5.98 1.38
N PHE A 92 1.51 -5.55 0.18
CA PHE A 92 1.08 -6.43 -0.89
C PHE A 92 1.29 -5.80 -2.27
N LEU A 93 1.11 -6.60 -3.31
CA LEU A 93 1.17 -6.20 -4.71
C LEU A 93 -0.13 -6.60 -5.40
N LEU A 94 -0.61 -5.76 -6.31
CA LEU A 94 -1.69 -6.08 -7.22
C LEU A 94 -1.12 -6.12 -8.64
N GLY A 95 -1.39 -7.20 -9.36
CA GLY A 95 -0.92 -7.36 -10.74
C GLY A 95 -1.73 -6.49 -11.70
N ALA A 96 -1.07 -6.00 -12.76
CA ALA A 96 -1.76 -5.34 -13.85
C ALA A 96 -2.71 -6.34 -14.54
N CYS A 97 -3.85 -5.84 -15.00
CA CYS A 97 -4.82 -6.62 -15.76
C CYS A 97 -5.25 -5.83 -17.00
N SER A 98 -6.07 -6.44 -17.85
CA SER A 98 -6.57 -5.78 -19.07
C SER A 98 -7.57 -4.64 -18.79
N ASP A 99 -8.03 -4.50 -17.53
CA ASP A 99 -8.91 -3.42 -17.10
C ASP A 99 -8.08 -2.26 -16.52
N PRO A 100 -8.05 -1.09 -17.18
CA PRO A 100 -7.23 0.04 -16.76
C PRO A 100 -7.69 0.68 -15.44
N ASN A 101 -8.91 0.39 -14.99
CA ASN A 101 -9.49 0.91 -13.76
C ASN A 101 -10.15 -0.22 -12.97
N MET A 102 -9.36 -1.24 -12.65
CA MET A 102 -9.84 -2.43 -11.98
C MET A 102 -10.41 -2.13 -10.60
N LEU A 103 -11.61 -2.66 -10.32
CA LEU A 103 -12.27 -2.58 -9.03
C LEU A 103 -11.88 -3.78 -8.17
N TRP A 104 -11.37 -3.51 -6.98
CA TRP A 104 -11.00 -4.51 -5.99
C TRP A 104 -11.92 -4.43 -4.77
N GLN A 105 -12.26 -5.60 -4.23
CA GLN A 105 -12.95 -5.73 -2.95
C GLN A 105 -12.00 -6.26 -1.90
N LEU A 106 -11.87 -5.51 -0.83
CA LEU A 106 -11.17 -5.86 0.40
C LEU A 106 -12.15 -6.46 1.39
N GLN A 107 -11.82 -7.63 1.92
CA GLN A 107 -12.52 -8.25 3.04
C GLN A 107 -11.55 -8.36 4.21
N LEU A 108 -11.93 -7.82 5.36
CA LEU A 108 -11.15 -7.87 6.59
C LEU A 108 -11.95 -8.56 7.70
N GLU A 109 -11.25 -9.32 8.53
CA GLU A 109 -11.75 -9.81 9.81
C GLU A 109 -10.84 -9.29 10.92
N ILE A 110 -11.44 -8.63 11.90
CA ILE A 110 -10.74 -7.99 13.03
C ILE A 110 -11.21 -8.67 14.30
N GLN A 111 -10.28 -9.26 15.04
CA GLN A 111 -10.51 -9.93 16.32
C GLN A 111 -10.15 -8.97 17.45
N PHE A 112 -11.11 -8.67 18.32
CA PHE A 112 -10.95 -7.78 19.47
C PHE A 112 -10.68 -8.54 20.77
N ALA A 113 -10.12 -7.86 21.75
CA ALA A 113 -9.74 -8.41 23.04
C ALA A 113 -10.92 -8.88 23.90
N ASP A 114 -12.12 -8.34 23.64
CA ASP A 114 -13.37 -8.77 24.26
C ASP A 114 -13.93 -10.07 23.65
N GLY A 115 -13.24 -10.64 22.65
CA GLY A 115 -13.65 -11.85 21.93
C GLY A 115 -14.57 -11.59 20.75
N GLN A 116 -14.97 -10.34 20.49
CA GLN A 116 -15.78 -10.00 19.32
C GLN A 116 -14.95 -10.04 18.04
N THR A 117 -15.57 -10.46 16.93
CA THR A 117 -14.98 -10.36 15.59
C THR A 117 -15.83 -9.44 14.73
N ARG A 118 -15.20 -8.46 14.08
CA ARG A 118 -15.86 -7.55 13.14
C ARG A 118 -15.36 -7.82 11.74
N SER A 119 -16.29 -8.09 10.83
CA SER A 119 -16.01 -8.21 9.40
C SER A 119 -16.26 -6.86 8.71
N LEU A 120 -15.31 -6.42 7.90
CA LEU A 120 -15.42 -5.21 7.08
C LEU A 120 -15.27 -5.57 5.61
N THR A 121 -15.99 -4.85 4.76
CA THR A 121 -15.86 -4.98 3.31
C THR A 121 -15.76 -3.59 2.71
N GLU A 122 -14.65 -3.31 2.04
CA GLU A 122 -14.39 -2.03 1.38
C GLU A 122 -14.02 -2.27 -0.08
N GLN A 123 -14.20 -1.25 -0.92
CA GLN A 123 -13.82 -1.32 -2.32
C GLN A 123 -12.97 -0.12 -2.73
N PHE A 124 -12.03 -0.35 -3.64
CA PHE A 124 -11.21 0.70 -4.23
C PHE A 124 -10.80 0.34 -5.65
N HIS A 125 -10.45 1.37 -6.42
CA HIS A 125 -9.93 1.21 -7.77
C HIS A 125 -8.41 1.28 -7.77
N THR A 126 -7.77 0.45 -8.59
CA THR A 126 -6.35 0.56 -8.92
C THR A 126 -6.16 1.38 -10.19
N ARG A 127 -4.97 1.95 -10.35
CA ARG A 127 -4.52 2.60 -11.60
C ARG A 127 -3.28 1.88 -12.14
N TRP A 128 -3.17 1.84 -13.46
CA TRP A 128 -1.99 1.38 -14.18
C TRP A 128 -1.45 2.47 -15.11
#